data_AF-A0AAQ4EEX1-F1
#
_entry.id   AF-A0AAQ4EEX1-F1
#
_cell.length_a   1.000
_cell.length_b   1.000
_cell.length_c   1.000
_cell.angle_alpha   90.00
_cell.angle_beta   90.00
_cell.angle_gamma   90.00
#
_symmetry.space_group_name_H-M   'P 1'
#
loop_
_entity.id
_entity.type
_entity.pdbx_description
1 polymer ?
#
loop_
_entity_poly.entity_id
_entity_poly.type
_entity_poly.pdbx_seq_one_letter_code
_entity_poly.pdbx_strand_id
1 'polypeptide(L)'
;MTELEEFAYHDRSSTPDVALRLFDLVRLSTRLRSLDLSATASFHPHLSAEFVDALTKNSSIKELSLSTKVMERAETRTREAMADYLRRNKILRKLVFAAPFENQVHAAELRSLVEPLFDNETLEELHLSISAPSAECVHVVAELVARNKSLIVLCVRSSPGDKSCRCPCIVEQPPASPCKEEFNRTASGQQADTVPHPRVHQSEDSSWARAFAGNRTLLELALDLSRLRSAECEAFLRALPASGTLRKVCLVSLPMKRLTKLLQVVRDAGPTLPRVHVGNLRVSANEVEALREFEISISKALPVAPLQVTRVRLTVDSDLTAHGLLARYLAGTRTLRRLELVGDDHAERVFQIDVALVRALESNKTVRRLELTNLSFSAEALEHLAIAVRRSKSICEYVFFPAEPELVHSFVVFLSADFCENHTLVWVDLPVDSDMDFERFHIADVVRRNAMLVARAAHFVTGASQKRCCAEAFEPVAKSPALVEAVRRLSPSESDAEAMVRAAQRGMWDMEGFMRTAGVVKERLACRKRSDGRLQLDDLDADCLRLIRECLTLADIAVTSPDDHFSIPGLHV
;
A
#
# COMPACT_ATOMS: atom_id res chain seq x y z
N MET A 1 15.55 -29.09 -10.99
CA MET A 1 14.89 -28.02 -10.19
C MET A 1 15.91 -27.37 -9.24
N THR A 2 17.05 -26.88 -9.75
CA THR A 2 18.18 -26.39 -8.92
C THR A 2 18.23 -24.86 -8.78
N GLU A 3 17.28 -24.13 -9.36
CA GLU A 3 17.34 -22.67 -9.48
C GLU A 3 16.14 -21.94 -8.86
N LEU A 4 15.27 -22.64 -8.12
CA LEU A 4 14.11 -22.02 -7.52
C LEU A 4 14.52 -21.14 -6.33
N GLU A 5 14.40 -19.82 -6.46
CA GLU A 5 14.70 -18.88 -5.38
C GLU A 5 13.47 -18.48 -4.56
N GLU A 6 12.28 -18.55 -5.15
CA GLU A 6 11.01 -18.17 -4.50
C GLU A 6 9.95 -19.22 -4.80
N PHE A 7 9.17 -19.59 -3.78
CA PHE A 7 8.08 -20.54 -3.92
C PHE A 7 6.87 -20.10 -3.11
N ALA A 8 5.72 -20.01 -3.76
CA ALA A 8 4.44 -19.70 -3.14
C ALA A 8 3.42 -20.80 -3.44
N TYR A 9 2.73 -21.28 -2.40
CA TYR A 9 1.71 -22.32 -2.53
C TYR A 9 0.43 -21.90 -1.80
N HIS A 10 -0.64 -21.73 -2.58
CA HIS A 10 -1.90 -21.14 -2.13
C HIS A 10 -3.08 -22.12 -2.27
N ASP A 11 -2.86 -23.39 -1.95
CA ASP A 11 -3.90 -24.41 -2.00
C ASP A 11 -4.66 -24.52 -0.67
N ARG A 12 -5.99 -24.51 -0.77
CA ARG A 12 -6.90 -24.69 0.38
C ARG A 12 -7.14 -26.16 0.71
N SER A 13 -6.71 -27.09 -0.13
CA SER A 13 -6.89 -28.54 0.04
C SER A 13 -5.62 -29.31 -0.30
N SER A 14 -4.54 -29.08 0.45
CA SER A 14 -3.31 -29.86 0.26
C SER A 14 -3.54 -31.31 0.67
N THR A 15 -3.42 -32.25 -0.27
CA THR A 15 -3.35 -33.67 0.06
C THR A 15 -2.01 -33.96 0.76
N PRO A 16 -1.93 -35.00 1.62
CA PRO A 16 -0.68 -35.38 2.28
C PRO A 16 0.51 -35.56 1.33
N ASP A 17 0.27 -36.13 0.15
CA ASP A 17 1.32 -36.37 -0.85
C ASP A 17 1.91 -35.07 -1.41
N VAL A 18 1.08 -34.04 -1.62
CA VAL A 18 1.55 -32.73 -2.09
C VAL A 18 2.35 -32.03 -0.99
N ALA A 19 1.90 -32.11 0.26
CA ALA A 19 2.63 -31.58 1.40
C ALA A 19 4.00 -32.25 1.58
N LEU A 20 4.09 -33.57 1.46
CA LEU A 20 5.38 -34.28 1.57
C LEU A 20 6.35 -33.88 0.45
N ARG A 21 5.88 -33.75 -0.79
CA ARG A 21 6.70 -33.25 -1.91
C ARG A 21 7.17 -31.81 -1.69
N LEU A 22 6.32 -30.97 -1.10
CA LEU A 22 6.70 -29.62 -0.69
C LEU A 22 7.80 -29.67 0.38
N PHE A 23 7.72 -30.57 1.36
CA PHE A 23 8.75 -30.68 2.39
C PHE A 23 10.07 -31.17 1.82
N ASP A 24 10.06 -32.11 0.88
CA ASP A 24 11.26 -32.53 0.15
C ASP A 24 11.85 -31.38 -0.67
N LEU A 25 11.02 -30.57 -1.32
CA LEU A 25 11.47 -29.35 -2.00
C LEU A 25 12.17 -28.41 -1.02
N VAL A 26 11.56 -28.13 0.14
CA VAL A 26 12.15 -27.28 1.19
C VAL A 26 13.46 -27.86 1.69
N ARG A 27 13.51 -29.17 1.97
CA ARG A 27 14.69 -29.86 2.50
C ARG A 27 15.87 -29.88 1.51
N LEU A 28 15.59 -30.09 0.22
CA LEU A 28 16.62 -30.26 -0.82
C LEU A 28 17.05 -28.95 -1.47
N SER A 29 16.26 -27.88 -1.33
CA SER A 29 16.57 -26.60 -1.96
C SER A 29 17.70 -25.87 -1.23
N THR A 30 18.78 -25.58 -1.94
CA THR A 30 19.91 -24.78 -1.44
C THR A 30 19.86 -23.31 -1.87
N ARG A 31 18.95 -22.98 -2.80
CA ARG A 31 18.77 -21.62 -3.34
C ARG A 31 17.44 -20.97 -2.98
N LEU A 32 16.50 -21.71 -2.37
CA LEU A 32 15.19 -21.18 -2.01
C LEU A 32 15.33 -20.15 -0.90
N ARG A 33 15.10 -18.87 -1.22
CA ARG A 33 15.22 -17.73 -0.30
C ARG A 33 13.88 -17.33 0.30
N SER A 34 12.78 -17.50 -0.44
CA SER A 34 11.44 -17.14 0.00
C SER A 34 10.47 -18.31 -0.12
N LEU A 35 9.75 -18.59 0.96
CA LEU A 35 8.71 -19.61 1.04
C LEU A 35 7.40 -18.99 1.57
N ASP A 36 6.35 -18.98 0.74
CA ASP A 36 5.04 -18.46 1.10
C ASP A 36 3.96 -19.56 1.14
N LEU A 37 3.51 -19.86 2.35
CA LEU A 37 2.43 -20.79 2.69
C LEU A 37 1.30 -20.08 3.46
N SER A 38 1.19 -18.75 3.31
CA SER A 38 0.23 -17.91 4.04
C SER A 38 -1.23 -18.21 3.72
N ALA A 39 -1.51 -18.69 2.50
CA ALA A 39 -2.85 -19.08 2.06
C ALA A 39 -3.10 -20.60 2.13
N THR A 40 -2.10 -21.38 2.57
CA THR A 40 -2.26 -22.84 2.71
C THR A 40 -3.21 -23.16 3.86
N ALA A 41 -4.06 -24.15 3.67
CA ALA A 41 -4.86 -24.71 4.75
C ALA A 41 -3.98 -25.38 5.83
N SER A 42 -4.60 -25.76 6.95
CA SER A 42 -3.89 -26.51 8.00
C SER A 42 -3.32 -27.80 7.46
N PHE A 43 -2.05 -28.09 7.74
CA PHE A 43 -1.54 -29.44 7.56
C PHE A 43 -2.23 -30.40 8.54
N HIS A 44 -2.27 -31.67 8.16
CA HIS A 44 -2.62 -32.71 9.12
C HIS A 44 -1.57 -32.71 10.26
N PRO A 45 -1.96 -32.86 11.54
CA PRO A 45 -1.04 -32.78 12.68
C PRO A 45 0.31 -33.52 12.53
N HIS A 46 0.32 -34.72 11.94
CA HIS A 46 1.54 -35.51 11.72
C HIS A 46 2.48 -34.90 10.67
N LEU A 47 1.96 -34.14 9.70
CA LEU A 47 2.75 -33.47 8.67
C LEU A 47 3.40 -32.19 9.17
N SER A 48 2.84 -31.54 10.20
CA SER A 48 3.44 -30.33 10.77
C SER A 48 4.83 -30.62 11.36
N ALA A 49 5.06 -31.82 11.92
CA ALA A 49 6.37 -32.22 12.43
C ALA A 49 7.41 -32.38 11.31
N GLU A 50 7.04 -33.06 10.23
CA GLU A 50 7.86 -33.22 9.02
C GLU A 50 8.19 -31.87 8.37
N PHE A 51 7.24 -30.93 8.37
CA PHE A 51 7.47 -29.58 7.89
C PHE A 51 8.54 -28.83 8.69
N VAL A 52 8.46 -28.88 10.03
CA VAL A 52 9.45 -28.22 10.90
C VAL A 52 10.83 -28.88 10.76
N ASP A 53 10.89 -30.20 10.60
CA ASP A 53 12.15 -30.90 10.28
C ASP A 53 12.75 -30.43 8.95
N ALA A 54 11.93 -30.31 7.90
CA ALA A 54 12.37 -29.80 6.61
C ALA A 54 12.88 -28.36 6.70
N LEU A 55 12.20 -27.48 7.44
CA LEU A 55 12.66 -26.12 7.70
C LEU A 55 14.00 -26.09 8.45
N THR A 56 14.16 -26.94 9.47
CA THR A 56 15.38 -27.01 10.28
C THR A 56 16.60 -27.48 9.47
N LYS A 57 16.38 -28.34 8.47
CA LYS A 57 17.41 -28.81 7.53
C LYS A 57 17.70 -27.80 6.42
N ASN A 58 16.80 -26.85 6.17
CA ASN A 58 17.01 -25.83 5.16
C ASN A 58 17.89 -24.69 5.71
N SER A 59 18.93 -24.34 4.93
CA SER A 59 19.86 -23.26 5.27
C SER A 59 19.86 -22.10 4.27
N SER A 60 18.82 -21.99 3.43
CA SER A 60 18.74 -20.98 2.37
C SER A 60 17.58 -19.99 2.57
N ILE A 61 16.50 -20.40 3.24
CA ILE A 61 15.28 -19.60 3.40
C ILE A 61 15.56 -18.42 4.33
N LYS A 62 15.41 -17.21 3.78
CA LYS A 62 15.53 -15.93 4.48
C LYS A 62 14.16 -15.31 4.77
N GLU A 63 13.14 -15.67 3.99
CA GLU A 63 11.78 -15.17 4.13
C GLU A 63 10.80 -16.32 4.24
N LEU A 64 10.00 -16.33 5.31
CA LEU A 64 9.03 -17.37 5.58
C LEU A 64 7.67 -16.75 5.88
N SER A 65 6.66 -17.09 5.06
CA SER A 65 5.28 -16.70 5.29
C SER A 65 4.44 -17.93 5.59
N LEU A 66 3.78 -17.96 6.74
CA LEU A 66 2.99 -19.10 7.21
C LEU A 66 1.58 -18.66 7.55
N SER A 67 0.62 -19.54 7.24
CA SER A 67 -0.70 -19.49 7.85
C SER A 67 -0.60 -19.94 9.30
N THR A 68 -1.23 -19.24 10.25
CA THR A 68 -1.36 -19.70 11.64
C THR A 68 -2.03 -21.08 11.75
N LYS A 69 -2.87 -21.45 10.76
CA LYS A 69 -3.51 -22.76 10.66
C LYS A 69 -2.52 -23.92 10.50
N VAL A 70 -1.32 -23.65 9.98
CA VAL A 70 -0.25 -24.65 9.89
C VAL A 70 0.15 -25.18 11.27
N MET A 71 0.02 -24.35 12.31
CA MET A 71 0.40 -24.65 13.69
C MET A 71 -0.79 -24.87 14.63
N GLU A 72 -2.01 -24.48 14.24
CA GLU A 72 -3.22 -24.56 15.06
C GLU A 72 -3.50 -25.98 15.56
N ARG A 73 -3.38 -26.99 14.69
CA ARG A 73 -3.61 -28.40 15.03
C ARG A 73 -2.33 -29.18 15.33
N ALA A 74 -1.19 -28.51 15.36
CA ALA A 74 0.08 -29.16 15.64
C ALA A 74 0.12 -29.66 17.08
N GLU A 75 0.68 -30.86 17.28
CA GLU A 75 0.94 -31.39 18.62
C GLU A 75 1.90 -30.46 19.39
N THR A 76 1.85 -30.50 20.73
CA THR A 76 2.71 -29.68 21.59
C THR A 76 4.19 -29.79 21.22
N ARG A 77 4.65 -31.01 20.94
CA ARG A 77 6.05 -31.28 20.51
C ARG A 77 6.41 -30.57 19.21
N THR A 78 5.48 -30.49 18.26
CA THR A 78 5.69 -29.79 16.99
C THR A 78 5.74 -28.28 17.18
N ARG A 79 4.93 -27.74 18.09
CA ARG A 79 5.00 -26.31 18.46
C ARG A 79 6.31 -25.98 19.16
N GLU A 80 6.78 -26.84 20.06
CA GLU A 80 8.10 -26.74 20.70
C GLU A 80 9.23 -26.82 19.67
N ALA A 81 9.15 -27.74 18.70
CA ALA A 81 10.12 -27.85 17.62
C ALA A 81 10.15 -26.58 16.74
N MET A 82 8.99 -26.01 16.41
CA MET A 82 8.91 -24.74 15.68
C MET A 82 9.49 -23.59 16.51
N ALA A 83 9.21 -23.53 17.81
CA ALA A 83 9.80 -22.57 18.72
C ALA A 83 11.33 -22.69 18.74
N ASP A 84 11.87 -23.90 18.85
CA ASP A 84 13.31 -24.14 18.82
C ASP A 84 13.94 -23.76 17.49
N TYR A 85 13.27 -24.07 16.37
CA TYR A 85 13.67 -23.61 15.04
C TYR A 85 13.76 -22.08 15.01
N LEU A 86 12.69 -21.37 15.38
CA LEU A 86 12.65 -19.90 15.37
C LEU A 86 13.71 -19.28 16.31
N ARG A 87 13.96 -19.88 17.47
CA ARG A 87 14.96 -19.38 18.43
C ARG A 87 16.39 -19.54 17.90
N ARG A 88 16.69 -20.67 17.27
CA ARG A 88 18.05 -21.04 16.84
C ARG A 88 18.37 -20.66 15.41
N ASN A 89 17.37 -20.36 14.58
CA ASN A 89 17.60 -20.01 13.19
C ASN A 89 18.42 -18.71 13.10
N LYS A 90 19.54 -18.77 12.35
CA LYS A 90 20.47 -17.65 12.15
C LYS A 90 20.44 -17.09 10.71
N ILE A 91 19.47 -17.48 9.91
CA ILE A 91 19.40 -17.18 8.47
C ILE A 91 18.15 -16.38 8.14
N LEU A 92 17.03 -16.72 8.78
CA LEU A 92 15.73 -16.10 8.61
C LEU A 92 15.80 -14.62 9.00
N ARG A 93 15.40 -13.77 8.05
CA ARG A 93 15.36 -12.31 8.18
C ARG A 93 13.94 -11.79 8.26
N LYS A 94 12.99 -12.45 7.60
CA LYS A 94 11.59 -12.06 7.56
C LYS A 94 10.66 -13.21 7.89
N LEU A 95 9.71 -12.94 8.78
CA LEU A 95 8.69 -13.89 9.18
C LEU A 95 7.31 -13.22 9.11
N VAL A 96 6.39 -13.86 8.38
CA VAL A 96 5.01 -13.42 8.25
C VAL A 96 4.10 -14.52 8.77
N PHE A 97 3.28 -14.18 9.76
CA PHE A 97 2.16 -15.01 10.19
C PHE A 97 0.86 -14.38 9.68
N ALA A 98 0.28 -15.01 8.66
CA ALA A 98 -1.05 -14.71 8.17
C ALA A 98 -2.05 -15.51 8.99
N ALA A 99 -3.00 -14.83 9.63
CA ALA A 99 -4.10 -15.46 10.33
C ALA A 99 -5.38 -15.33 9.49
N PRO A 100 -5.76 -16.37 8.74
CA PRO A 100 -7.09 -16.42 8.14
C PRO A 100 -8.08 -16.89 9.22
N PHE A 101 -8.45 -16.02 10.17
CA PHE A 101 -9.34 -16.42 11.26
C PHE A 101 -10.59 -15.55 11.41
N GLU A 102 -11.73 -16.25 11.38
CA GLU A 102 -12.99 -15.87 12.03
C GLU A 102 -12.91 -15.97 13.57
N ASN A 103 -11.90 -16.69 14.10
CA ASN A 103 -11.74 -16.95 15.54
C ASN A 103 -10.73 -16.00 16.18
N GLN A 104 -10.96 -15.61 17.43
CA GLN A 104 -10.05 -14.73 18.20
C GLN A 104 -8.75 -15.48 18.55
N VAL A 105 -7.59 -14.91 18.22
CA VAL A 105 -6.29 -15.45 18.67
C VAL A 105 -6.13 -15.13 20.15
N HIS A 106 -5.98 -16.16 20.98
CA HIS A 106 -5.75 -15.98 22.41
C HIS A 106 -4.32 -15.54 22.70
N ALA A 107 -4.11 -14.75 23.74
CA ALA A 107 -2.79 -14.21 24.09
C ALA A 107 -1.76 -15.31 24.41
N ALA A 108 -2.19 -16.46 24.93
CA ALA A 108 -1.32 -17.62 25.16
C ALA A 108 -0.77 -18.20 23.85
N GLU A 109 -1.59 -18.28 22.80
CA GLU A 109 -1.16 -18.75 21.48
C GLU A 109 -0.16 -17.76 20.86
N LEU A 110 -0.48 -16.46 20.90
CA LEU A 110 0.43 -15.42 20.43
C LEU A 110 1.77 -15.48 21.18
N ARG A 111 1.73 -15.63 22.51
CA ARG A 111 2.93 -15.76 23.34
C ARG A 111 3.76 -16.96 22.92
N SER A 112 3.15 -18.13 22.73
CA SER A 112 3.86 -19.33 22.29
C SER A 112 4.59 -19.14 20.95
N LEU A 113 4.06 -18.27 20.09
CA LEU A 113 4.59 -17.97 18.77
C LEU A 113 5.76 -16.98 18.79
N VAL A 114 5.66 -15.95 19.65
CA VAL A 114 6.61 -14.83 19.68
C VAL A 114 7.68 -14.93 20.75
N GLU A 115 7.44 -15.70 21.83
CA GLU A 115 8.43 -15.93 22.89
C GLU A 115 9.76 -16.51 22.36
N PRO A 116 9.77 -17.44 21.39
CA PRO A 116 11.03 -17.92 20.82
C PRO A 116 11.82 -16.84 20.07
N LEU A 117 11.14 -15.77 19.64
CA LEU A 117 11.75 -14.64 18.96
C LEU A 117 12.39 -13.64 19.92
N PHE A 118 12.15 -13.72 21.23
CA PHE A 118 12.74 -12.79 22.20
C PHE A 118 14.26 -12.79 22.17
N ASP A 119 14.84 -13.98 21.97
CA ASP A 119 16.28 -14.20 21.96
C ASP A 119 16.81 -14.49 20.54
N ASN A 120 15.96 -14.34 19.51
CA ASN A 120 16.41 -14.41 18.12
C ASN A 120 17.19 -13.14 17.76
N GLU A 121 18.34 -13.31 17.12
CA GLU A 121 19.28 -12.23 16.83
C GLU A 121 19.35 -11.88 15.33
N THR A 122 18.64 -12.61 14.47
CA THR A 122 18.78 -12.47 13.01
C THR A 122 17.53 -11.99 12.32
N LEU A 123 16.36 -12.18 12.94
CA LEU A 123 15.07 -11.75 12.40
C LEU A 123 14.99 -10.22 12.45
N GLU A 124 14.85 -9.62 11.27
CA GLU A 124 14.80 -8.17 11.07
C GLU A 124 13.37 -7.69 10.87
N GLU A 125 12.50 -8.52 10.26
CA GLU A 125 11.11 -8.18 9.95
C GLU A 125 10.14 -9.23 10.51
N LEU A 126 9.16 -8.77 11.29
CA LEU A 126 8.06 -9.60 11.77
C LEU A 126 6.70 -8.99 11.42
N HIS A 127 5.87 -9.77 10.75
CA HIS A 127 4.50 -9.40 10.42
C HIS A 127 3.52 -10.38 11.07
N LEU A 128 2.69 -9.87 11.97
CA LEU A 128 1.65 -10.62 12.67
C LEU A 128 0.29 -10.10 12.23
N SER A 129 -0.56 -11.00 11.75
CA SER A 129 -1.99 -10.73 11.59
C SER A 129 -2.71 -11.41 12.75
N ILE A 130 -3.39 -10.64 13.59
CA ILE A 130 -4.04 -11.13 14.81
C ILE A 130 -5.49 -10.68 14.77
N SER A 131 -6.45 -11.59 14.85
CA SER A 131 -7.86 -11.22 14.97
C SER A 131 -8.11 -10.55 16.33
N ALA A 132 -8.39 -9.25 16.33
CA ALA A 132 -8.75 -8.46 17.52
C ALA A 132 -7.81 -8.63 18.74
N PRO A 133 -6.64 -7.96 18.76
CA PRO A 133 -5.69 -8.13 19.86
C PRO A 133 -6.31 -7.74 21.20
N SER A 134 -6.29 -8.67 22.16
CA SER A 134 -6.65 -8.39 23.55
C SER A 134 -5.56 -7.52 24.23
N ALA A 135 -5.88 -6.98 25.40
CA ALA A 135 -4.92 -6.31 26.28
C ALA A 135 -3.64 -7.13 26.51
N GLU A 136 -3.81 -8.43 26.72
CA GLU A 136 -2.72 -9.37 26.94
C GLU A 136 -1.88 -9.55 25.68
N CYS A 137 -2.49 -9.61 24.49
CA CYS A 137 -1.76 -9.65 23.23
C CYS A 137 -0.85 -8.41 23.07
N VAL A 138 -1.34 -7.22 23.44
CA VAL A 138 -0.54 -5.98 23.41
C VAL A 138 0.65 -6.07 24.35
N HIS A 139 0.47 -6.61 25.56
CA HIS A 139 1.58 -6.79 26.49
C HIS A 139 2.63 -7.74 25.94
N VAL A 140 2.22 -8.84 25.31
CA VAL A 140 3.13 -9.79 24.65
C VAL A 140 3.92 -9.09 23.52
N VAL A 141 3.26 -8.25 22.71
CA VAL A 141 3.93 -7.48 21.65
C VAL A 141 4.89 -6.44 22.23
N ALA A 142 4.51 -5.73 23.29
CA ALA A 142 5.39 -4.78 23.97
C ALA A 142 6.62 -5.48 24.58
N GLU A 143 6.43 -6.67 25.15
CA GLU A 143 7.50 -7.50 25.69
C GLU A 143 8.46 -7.98 24.59
N LEU A 144 7.93 -8.40 23.43
CA LEU A 144 8.74 -8.72 22.25
C LEU A 144 9.62 -7.54 21.84
N VAL A 145 9.04 -6.34 21.74
CA VAL A 145 9.80 -5.12 21.40
C VAL A 145 10.85 -4.83 22.48
N ALA A 146 10.53 -4.99 23.76
CA ALA A 146 11.49 -4.72 24.82
C ALA A 146 12.71 -5.64 24.76
N ARG A 147 12.48 -6.94 24.49
CA ARG A 147 13.50 -7.98 24.60
C ARG A 147 14.29 -8.20 23.32
N ASN A 148 13.61 -8.27 22.17
CA ASN A 148 14.28 -8.55 20.90
C ASN A 148 15.18 -7.38 20.47
N LYS A 149 16.41 -7.69 20.07
CA LYS A 149 17.46 -6.72 19.69
C LYS A 149 17.86 -6.80 18.21
N SER A 150 17.12 -7.52 17.38
CA SER A 150 17.40 -7.66 15.95
C SER A 150 16.31 -7.06 15.07
N LEU A 151 15.07 -7.01 15.56
CA LEU A 151 13.92 -6.51 14.82
C LEU A 151 14.10 -5.05 14.47
N ILE A 152 13.96 -4.77 13.18
CA ILE A 152 13.97 -3.46 12.53
C ILE A 152 12.53 -3.04 12.21
N VAL A 153 11.72 -3.99 11.74
CA VAL A 153 10.31 -3.78 11.37
C VAL A 153 9.42 -4.74 12.14
N LEU A 154 8.43 -4.18 12.84
CA LEU A 154 7.36 -4.95 13.47
C LEU A 154 6.02 -4.45 12.97
N CYS A 155 5.19 -5.36 12.48
CA CYS A 155 3.87 -5.05 11.97
C CYS A 155 2.83 -5.97 12.59
N VAL A 156 2.00 -5.46 13.49
CA VAL A 156 0.87 -6.19 14.07
C VAL A 156 -0.42 -5.59 13.57
N ARG A 157 -1.21 -6.36 12.83
CA ARG A 157 -2.49 -5.91 12.26
C ARG A 157 -3.63 -6.69 12.84
N SER A 158 -4.77 -6.02 13.01
CA SER A 158 -6.02 -6.76 13.01
C SER A 158 -6.25 -7.27 11.61
N SER A 159 -6.40 -8.58 11.41
CA SER A 159 -6.98 -9.09 10.16
C SER A 159 -8.43 -8.58 10.12
N PRO A 160 -8.79 -7.65 9.22
CA PRO A 160 -10.19 -7.41 9.00
C PRO A 160 -10.72 -8.61 8.20
N GLY A 161 -11.96 -9.03 8.46
CA GLY A 161 -12.68 -9.86 7.47
C GLY A 161 -12.85 -9.16 6.12
N ASP A 162 -12.50 -7.87 6.05
CA ASP A 162 -12.56 -7.00 4.89
C ASP A 162 -11.20 -6.97 4.14
N LYS A 163 -11.22 -7.35 2.86
CA LYS A 163 -10.06 -7.46 1.94
C LYS A 163 -9.36 -6.11 1.67
N SER A 164 -9.87 -5.00 2.21
CA SER A 164 -9.48 -3.62 1.87
C SER A 164 -8.31 -3.03 2.69
N CYS A 165 -8.00 -3.57 3.88
CA CYS A 165 -6.96 -3.00 4.76
C CYS A 165 -5.53 -3.37 4.35
N ARG A 166 -5.01 -2.67 3.34
CA ARG A 166 -3.60 -2.76 2.91
C ARG A 166 -2.74 -1.76 3.71
N CYS A 167 -1.84 -2.17 4.61
CA CYS A 167 -0.90 -1.21 5.22
C CYS A 167 0.13 -0.76 4.18
N PRO A 168 0.58 0.51 4.21
CA PRO A 168 1.70 0.98 3.38
C PRO A 168 3.06 0.33 3.72
N CYS A 169 3.15 -0.43 4.83
CA CYS A 169 4.38 -1.05 5.32
C CYS A 169 4.66 -2.47 4.78
N ILE A 170 3.76 -3.07 4.00
CA ILE A 170 4.01 -4.35 3.32
C ILE A 170 3.96 -4.12 1.82
N VAL A 171 4.98 -4.64 1.12
CA VAL A 171 5.04 -4.73 -0.35
C VAL A 171 3.73 -5.34 -0.86
N GLU A 172 3.08 -4.61 -1.77
CA GLU A 172 1.76 -4.92 -2.30
C GLU A 172 1.80 -6.27 -3.05
N GLN A 173 1.12 -7.30 -2.54
CA GLN A 173 0.79 -8.48 -3.36
C GLN A 173 -0.24 -8.08 -4.42
N PRO A 174 -0.19 -8.67 -5.63
CA PRO A 174 -1.20 -8.45 -6.67
C PRO A 174 -2.60 -8.85 -6.15
N PRO A 175 -3.68 -8.20 -6.63
CA PRO A 175 -5.02 -8.56 -6.20
C PRO A 175 -5.31 -10.02 -6.55
N ALA A 176 -5.65 -10.81 -5.53
CA ALA A 176 -6.27 -12.12 -5.74
C ALA A 176 -7.60 -11.94 -6.49
N SER A 177 -7.90 -12.89 -7.37
CA SER A 177 -9.13 -12.95 -8.17
C SER A 177 -10.40 -12.80 -7.33
N PRO A 178 -11.49 -12.25 -7.90
CA PRO A 178 -12.73 -12.06 -7.16
C PRO A 178 -13.42 -13.41 -6.93
N CYS A 179 -13.28 -13.98 -5.74
CA CYS A 179 -14.18 -15.04 -5.26
C CYS A 179 -15.52 -14.40 -4.85
N LYS A 180 -16.59 -14.77 -5.56
CA LYS A 180 -17.98 -14.59 -5.13
C LYS A 180 -18.25 -15.55 -3.97
N GLU A 181 -18.54 -15.04 -2.78
CA GLU A 181 -19.21 -15.81 -1.73
C GLU A 181 -20.30 -14.92 -1.12
N GLU A 182 -21.53 -15.38 -1.24
CA GLU A 182 -22.71 -14.83 -0.57
C GLU A 182 -22.62 -15.17 0.92
N PHE A 183 -22.68 -14.15 1.79
CA PHE A 183 -22.67 -14.34 3.24
C PHE A 183 -24.02 -13.92 3.81
N ASN A 184 -24.88 -14.91 4.08
CA ASN A 184 -26.02 -14.77 4.97
C ASN A 184 -25.59 -15.22 6.38
N ARG A 185 -25.58 -14.31 7.36
CA ARG A 185 -25.76 -14.66 8.78
C ARG A 185 -26.49 -13.58 9.55
N THR A 186 -27.68 -13.94 10.02
CA THR A 186 -28.33 -13.44 11.22
C THR A 186 -27.52 -13.83 12.45
N ALA A 187 -27.17 -12.85 13.29
CA ALA A 187 -26.78 -13.09 14.68
C ALA A 187 -27.33 -11.95 15.53
N SER A 188 -28.48 -12.24 16.15
CA SER A 188 -29.13 -11.43 17.18
C SER A 188 -28.23 -11.31 18.40
N GLY A 189 -28.14 -10.08 18.92
CA GLY A 189 -27.35 -9.75 20.09
C GLY A 189 -27.88 -10.41 21.37
N GLN A 190 -26.95 -10.93 22.16
CA GLN A 190 -27.12 -11.03 23.62
C GLN A 190 -25.95 -10.33 24.28
N GLN A 191 -26.31 -9.27 24.98
CA GLN A 191 -25.47 -8.43 25.82
C GLN A 191 -25.14 -9.26 27.08
N ALA A 192 -23.89 -9.67 27.23
CA ALA A 192 -23.42 -10.34 28.44
C ALA A 192 -23.03 -9.30 29.49
N ASP A 193 -23.65 -9.43 30.67
CA ASP A 193 -23.41 -8.61 31.85
C ASP A 193 -21.92 -8.61 32.27
N THR A 194 -21.47 -7.44 32.68
CA THR A 194 -20.09 -7.14 33.06
C THR A 194 -19.80 -7.61 34.48
N VAL A 195 -18.90 -8.57 34.63
CA VAL A 195 -18.28 -8.91 35.92
C VAL A 195 -17.18 -7.88 36.22
N PRO A 196 -17.12 -7.29 37.43
CA PRO A 196 -16.10 -6.29 37.75
C PRO A 196 -14.76 -6.98 38.03
N HIS A 197 -13.81 -6.86 37.11
CA HIS A 197 -12.41 -7.22 37.36
C HIS A 197 -11.73 -6.21 38.30
N PRO A 198 -10.78 -6.65 39.15
CA PRO A 198 -10.13 -5.81 40.13
C PRO A 198 -9.31 -4.69 39.45
N ARG A 199 -9.42 -3.49 40.02
CA ARG A 199 -8.69 -2.28 39.60
C ARG A 199 -7.18 -2.51 39.75
N VAL A 200 -6.52 -2.85 38.66
CA VAL A 200 -5.06 -2.78 38.57
C VAL A 200 -4.70 -1.29 38.64
N HIS A 201 -4.08 -0.88 39.75
CA HIS A 201 -3.57 0.47 39.94
C HIS A 201 -2.58 0.81 38.82
N GLN A 202 -2.77 1.99 38.23
CA GLN A 202 -1.91 2.59 37.22
C GLN A 202 -0.52 2.85 37.81
N SER A 203 0.41 1.91 37.68
CA SER A 203 1.83 2.21 37.83
C SER A 203 2.30 2.93 36.57
N GLU A 204 3.06 4.01 36.76
CA GLU A 204 3.57 4.92 35.72
C GLU A 204 4.48 4.24 34.67
N ASP A 205 4.85 2.98 34.88
CA ASP A 205 5.60 2.15 33.94
C ASP A 205 4.66 1.40 32.98
N SER A 206 4.24 2.05 31.89
CA SER A 206 3.61 1.30 30.81
C SER A 206 4.61 0.31 30.20
N SER A 207 4.16 -0.89 29.84
CA SER A 207 5.00 -1.89 29.17
C SER A 207 5.63 -1.33 27.89
N TRP A 208 4.94 -0.39 27.22
CA TRP A 208 5.45 0.33 26.05
C TRP A 208 6.57 1.30 26.36
N ALA A 209 6.51 2.04 27.47
CA ALA A 209 7.59 2.96 27.86
C ALA A 209 8.89 2.20 28.08
N ARG A 210 8.83 1.07 28.81
CA ARG A 210 9.98 0.18 29.00
C ARG A 210 10.46 -0.42 27.68
N ALA A 211 9.53 -0.84 26.82
CA ALA A 211 9.86 -1.42 25.52
C ALA A 211 10.62 -0.43 24.63
N PHE A 212 10.14 0.80 24.52
CA PHE A 212 10.76 1.82 23.67
C PHE A 212 12.06 2.39 24.24
N ALA A 213 12.17 2.53 25.56
CA ALA A 213 13.43 2.94 26.18
C ALA A 213 14.54 1.88 26.03
N GLY A 214 14.17 0.60 26.04
CA GLY A 214 15.11 -0.53 25.98
C GLY A 214 15.44 -1.03 24.58
N ASN A 215 14.61 -0.73 23.58
CA ASN A 215 14.83 -1.16 22.19
C ASN A 215 15.67 -0.13 21.43
N ARG A 216 16.71 -0.60 20.71
CA ARG A 216 17.62 0.23 19.93
C ARG A 216 17.71 -0.16 18.45
N THR A 217 16.87 -1.07 18.00
CA THR A 217 16.93 -1.63 16.64
C THR A 217 15.67 -1.38 15.84
N LEU A 218 14.53 -1.28 16.52
CA LEU A 218 13.24 -1.09 15.89
C LEU A 218 13.18 0.33 15.28
N LEU A 219 13.03 0.38 13.96
CA LEU A 219 12.91 1.60 13.16
C LEU A 219 11.49 1.83 12.70
N GLU A 220 10.73 0.75 12.40
CA GLU A 220 9.35 0.83 11.95
C GLU A 220 8.42 -0.03 12.80
N LEU A 221 7.31 0.57 13.24
CA LEU A 221 6.27 -0.11 13.99
C LEU A 221 4.90 0.16 13.37
N ALA A 222 4.22 -0.88 12.91
CA ALA A 222 2.82 -0.80 12.52
C ALA A 222 1.94 -1.52 13.53
N LEU A 223 0.93 -0.82 14.07
CA LEU A 223 -0.01 -1.36 15.05
C LEU A 223 -1.44 -0.95 14.73
N ASP A 224 -2.37 -1.88 14.87
CA ASP A 224 -3.79 -1.58 14.88
C ASP A 224 -4.27 -1.23 16.29
N LEU A 225 -4.68 0.03 16.50
CA LEU A 225 -5.13 0.54 17.79
C LEU A 225 -6.66 0.53 17.92
N SER A 226 -7.41 0.09 16.90
CA SER A 226 -8.89 0.13 16.89
C SER A 226 -9.52 -0.74 17.97
N ARG A 227 -8.87 -1.86 18.32
CA ARG A 227 -9.38 -2.84 19.28
C ARG A 227 -8.81 -2.69 20.68
N LEU A 228 -7.79 -1.85 20.87
CA LEU A 228 -7.18 -1.66 22.18
C LEU A 228 -8.09 -0.88 23.11
N ARG A 229 -7.94 -1.04 24.43
CA ARG A 229 -8.64 -0.19 25.40
C ARG A 229 -8.04 1.22 25.38
N SER A 230 -8.81 2.21 25.82
CA SER A 230 -8.35 3.61 25.77
C SER A 230 -7.09 3.83 26.60
N ALA A 231 -7.02 3.26 27.81
CA ALA A 231 -5.84 3.34 28.66
C ALA A 231 -4.57 2.77 28.01
N GLU A 232 -4.68 1.65 27.28
CA GLU A 232 -3.54 1.02 26.58
C GLU A 232 -3.08 1.85 25.39
N CYS A 233 -4.02 2.36 24.60
CA CYS A 233 -3.71 3.25 23.50
C CYS A 233 -3.03 4.53 24.01
N GLU A 234 -3.53 5.11 25.10
CA GLU A 234 -2.89 6.27 25.72
C GLU A 234 -1.50 5.96 26.24
N ALA A 235 -1.33 4.82 26.91
CA ALA A 235 -0.05 4.36 27.43
C ALA A 235 0.97 4.14 26.29
N PHE A 236 0.53 3.60 25.15
CA PHE A 236 1.31 3.49 23.93
C PHE A 236 1.72 4.87 23.39
N LEU A 237 0.75 5.77 23.20
CA LEU A 237 0.99 7.09 22.64
C LEU A 237 1.95 7.90 23.51
N ARG A 238 1.76 7.90 24.84
CA ARG A 238 2.66 8.59 25.79
C ARG A 238 4.08 8.00 25.80
N ALA A 239 4.24 6.74 25.43
CA ALA A 239 5.54 6.08 25.38
C ALA A 239 6.32 6.37 24.10
N LEU A 240 5.66 6.78 23.00
CA LEU A 240 6.32 7.03 21.70
C LEU A 240 7.55 7.94 21.78
N PRO A 241 7.54 9.07 22.54
CA PRO A 241 8.70 9.95 22.63
C PRO A 241 9.91 9.32 23.33
N ALA A 242 9.71 8.24 24.11
CA ALA A 242 10.80 7.51 24.75
C ALA A 242 11.59 6.63 23.77
N SER A 243 11.09 6.45 22.54
CA SER A 243 11.80 5.71 21.51
C SER A 243 12.95 6.55 20.92
N GLY A 244 14.19 6.10 21.11
CA GLY A 244 15.36 6.78 20.55
C GLY A 244 15.66 6.39 19.09
N THR A 245 15.04 5.32 18.58
CA THR A 245 15.39 4.71 17.29
C THR A 245 14.25 4.64 16.30
N LEU A 246 13.00 4.70 16.79
CA LEU A 246 11.83 4.57 15.95
C LEU A 246 11.78 5.76 15.00
N ARG A 247 11.72 5.47 13.70
CA ARG A 247 11.66 6.48 12.64
C ARG A 247 10.25 6.61 12.08
N LYS A 248 9.48 5.53 12.13
CA LYS A 248 8.15 5.44 11.52
C LYS A 248 7.20 4.64 12.39
N VAL A 249 6.01 5.19 12.62
CA VAL A 249 4.92 4.52 13.33
C VAL A 249 3.68 4.53 12.46
N CYS A 250 3.22 3.37 12.01
CA CYS A 250 2.00 3.23 11.22
C CYS A 250 0.84 2.79 12.13
N LEU A 251 -0.04 3.73 12.48
CA LEU A 251 -1.28 3.43 13.18
C LEU A 251 -2.29 2.93 12.16
N VAL A 252 -2.43 1.60 12.06
CA VAL A 252 -3.23 0.93 11.03
C VAL A 252 -4.68 1.35 11.14
N SER A 253 -5.24 1.41 12.35
CA SER A 253 -6.52 2.05 12.63
C SER A 253 -6.49 2.76 13.97
N LEU A 254 -7.07 3.97 14.01
CA LEU A 254 -7.14 4.80 15.22
C LEU A 254 -8.55 5.40 15.33
N PRO A 255 -9.30 5.12 16.41
CA PRO A 255 -10.57 5.78 16.66
C PRO A 255 -10.38 7.29 16.90
N MET A 256 -11.27 8.12 16.36
CA MET A 256 -11.15 9.58 16.43
C MET A 256 -11.06 10.15 17.85
N LYS A 257 -11.79 9.59 18.81
CA LYS A 257 -11.68 9.97 20.23
C LYS A 257 -10.24 9.91 20.78
N ARG A 258 -9.36 9.15 20.12
CA ARG A 258 -7.94 9.01 20.48
C ARG A 258 -7.02 9.91 19.67
N LEU A 259 -7.51 10.52 18.59
CA LEU A 259 -6.77 11.42 17.74
C LEU A 259 -6.34 12.68 18.50
N THR A 260 -7.23 13.23 19.33
CA THR A 260 -6.92 14.39 20.19
C THR A 260 -5.76 14.11 21.15
N LYS A 261 -5.68 12.88 21.68
CA LYS A 261 -4.55 12.48 22.51
C LYS A 261 -3.27 12.28 21.70
N LEU A 262 -3.36 11.69 20.50
CA LEU A 262 -2.21 11.63 19.59
C LEU A 262 -1.69 13.03 19.27
N LEU A 263 -2.58 14.00 19.00
CA LEU A 263 -2.20 15.40 18.80
C LEU A 263 -1.52 15.99 20.00
N GLN A 264 -2.06 15.76 21.20
CA GLN A 264 -1.44 16.25 22.42
C GLN A 264 -0.02 15.69 22.56
N VAL A 265 0.16 14.37 22.35
CA VAL A 265 1.49 13.75 22.38
C VAL A 265 2.42 14.33 21.32
N VAL A 266 1.95 14.52 20.09
CA VAL A 266 2.75 15.10 19.00
C VAL A 266 3.14 16.54 19.32
N ARG A 267 2.23 17.32 19.92
CA ARG A 267 2.48 18.70 20.36
C ARG A 267 3.48 18.76 21.51
N ASP A 268 3.33 17.88 22.49
CA ASP A 268 4.15 17.86 23.71
C ASP A 268 5.56 17.32 23.43
N ALA A 269 5.69 16.33 22.53
CA ALA A 269 6.97 15.74 22.14
C ALA A 269 7.73 16.58 21.10
N GLY A 270 7.02 17.31 20.24
CA GLY A 270 7.64 18.13 19.21
C GLY A 270 8.42 17.31 18.17
N PRO A 271 9.61 17.77 17.72
CA PRO A 271 10.35 17.16 16.61
C PRO A 271 11.04 15.83 16.98
N THR A 272 11.05 15.43 18.26
CA THR A 272 11.66 14.16 18.70
C THR A 272 10.78 12.94 18.40
N LEU A 273 9.54 13.16 17.96
CA LEU A 273 8.62 12.07 17.65
C LEU A 273 8.98 11.38 16.33
N PRO A 274 8.89 10.03 16.24
CA PRO A 274 8.92 9.33 14.96
C PRO A 274 7.90 9.87 13.95
N ARG A 275 8.11 9.62 12.65
CA ARG A 275 7.11 9.87 11.61
C ARG A 275 5.89 8.97 11.81
N VAL A 276 4.85 9.51 12.40
CA VAL A 276 3.58 8.83 12.59
C VAL A 276 2.77 8.91 11.31
N HIS A 277 2.40 7.76 10.78
CA HIS A 277 1.45 7.59 9.68
C HIS A 277 0.17 7.03 10.25
N VAL A 278 -0.97 7.65 9.95
CA VAL A 278 -2.27 7.09 10.33
C VAL A 278 -2.96 6.58 9.08
N GLY A 279 -3.29 5.28 9.08
CA GLY A 279 -3.80 4.55 7.93
C GLY A 279 -5.32 4.47 7.86
N ASN A 280 -6.01 4.13 8.95
CA ASN A 280 -7.47 3.96 8.95
C ASN A 280 -8.07 4.77 10.10
N LEU A 281 -8.17 6.08 9.88
CA LEU A 281 -8.92 6.98 10.73
C LEU A 281 -10.41 6.76 10.47
N ARG A 282 -11.08 6.05 11.38
CA ARG A 282 -12.54 5.94 11.39
C ARG A 282 -13.11 7.14 12.10
N VAL A 283 -13.81 7.98 11.34
CA VAL A 283 -14.30 9.28 11.78
C VAL A 283 -15.78 9.32 11.46
N SER A 284 -16.59 9.66 12.45
CA SER A 284 -17.99 10.02 12.22
C SER A 284 -18.11 11.44 11.67
N ALA A 285 -19.23 11.76 11.03
CA ALA A 285 -19.52 13.10 10.49
C ALA A 285 -19.20 14.24 11.48
N ASN A 286 -19.53 14.05 12.76
CA ASN A 286 -19.31 15.02 13.84
C ASN A 286 -17.83 15.20 14.25
N GLU A 287 -16.95 14.31 13.82
CA GLU A 287 -15.53 14.31 14.18
C GLU A 287 -14.64 14.91 13.07
N VAL A 288 -15.20 15.30 11.92
CA VAL A 288 -14.45 15.90 10.80
C VAL A 288 -13.84 17.25 11.19
N GLU A 289 -14.47 18.01 12.09
CA GLU A 289 -13.86 19.24 12.63
C GLU A 289 -12.56 18.93 13.40
N ALA A 290 -12.54 17.84 14.17
CA ALA A 290 -11.33 17.40 14.85
C ALA A 290 -10.23 16.96 13.87
N LEU A 291 -10.56 16.43 12.69
CA LEU A 291 -9.57 16.17 11.62
C LEU A 291 -8.99 17.46 11.02
N ARG A 292 -9.81 18.50 10.88
CA ARG A 292 -9.35 19.79 10.38
C ARG A 292 -8.51 20.52 11.43
N GLU A 293 -8.97 20.57 12.67
CA GLU A 293 -8.18 21.07 13.79
C GLU A 293 -6.88 20.29 13.93
N PHE A 294 -6.90 18.98 13.69
CA PHE A 294 -5.72 18.13 13.62
C PHE A 294 -4.72 18.62 12.56
N GLU A 295 -5.14 18.80 11.31
CA GLU A 295 -4.24 19.23 10.24
C GLU A 295 -3.77 20.69 10.40
N ILE A 296 -4.65 21.57 10.88
CA ILE A 296 -4.29 22.97 11.21
C ILE A 296 -3.31 23.01 12.38
N SER A 297 -3.53 22.20 13.42
CA SER A 297 -2.64 22.15 14.57
C SER A 297 -1.28 21.59 14.19
N ILE A 298 -1.21 20.58 13.31
CA ILE A 298 0.07 20.05 12.80
C ILE A 298 0.79 21.10 11.95
N SER A 299 0.08 21.73 11.01
CA SER A 299 0.66 22.74 10.12
C SER A 299 1.12 24.01 10.85
N LYS A 300 0.50 24.35 11.98
CA LYS A 300 0.91 25.48 12.84
C LYS A 300 1.95 25.12 13.89
N ALA A 301 1.92 23.89 14.44
CA ALA A 301 2.75 23.53 15.58
C ALA A 301 4.20 23.17 15.20
N LEU A 302 4.46 22.68 13.99
CA LEU A 302 5.79 22.16 13.63
C LEU A 302 6.15 22.43 12.16
N PRO A 303 7.24 23.17 11.86
CA PRO A 303 7.76 23.28 10.49
C PRO A 303 8.41 21.99 9.97
N VAL A 304 8.61 20.97 10.81
CA VAL A 304 9.16 19.65 10.42
C VAL A 304 8.14 18.58 10.79
N ALA A 305 7.33 18.19 9.80
CA ALA A 305 6.15 17.32 9.89
C ALA A 305 6.46 15.90 10.43
N PRO A 306 6.24 15.59 11.73
CA PRO A 306 6.38 14.24 12.25
C PRO A 306 5.11 13.42 12.04
N LEU A 307 4.03 13.98 11.49
CA LEU A 307 2.74 13.32 11.38
C LEU A 307 2.20 13.48 9.95
N GLN A 308 2.04 12.37 9.24
CA GLN A 308 1.53 12.31 7.87
C GLN A 308 0.28 11.42 7.84
N VAL A 309 -0.88 12.02 7.61
CA VAL A 309 -2.09 11.25 7.32
C VAL A 309 -2.11 10.97 5.83
N THR A 310 -1.86 9.72 5.46
CA THR A 310 -1.80 9.28 4.07
C THR A 310 -3.02 8.46 3.67
N ARG A 311 -3.77 7.90 4.62
CA ARG A 311 -5.06 7.26 4.36
C ARG A 311 -6.10 7.66 5.40
N VAL A 312 -7.32 7.90 4.92
CA VAL A 312 -8.50 8.19 5.74
C VAL A 312 -9.66 7.32 5.24
N ARG A 313 -10.39 6.69 6.17
CA ARG A 313 -11.63 5.95 5.88
C ARG A 313 -12.77 6.51 6.74
N LEU A 314 -13.63 7.30 6.13
CA LEU A 314 -14.75 7.93 6.82
C LEU A 314 -15.97 7.03 6.66
N THR A 315 -16.62 6.69 7.77
CA THR A 315 -17.99 6.18 7.75
C THR A 315 -18.89 7.36 8.00
N VAL A 316 -19.63 7.77 6.96
CA VAL A 316 -20.39 9.01 6.99
C VAL A 316 -21.86 8.67 7.19
N ASP A 317 -22.43 9.21 8.27
CA ASP A 317 -23.87 9.25 8.51
C ASP A 317 -24.44 10.54 7.89
N SER A 318 -25.75 10.56 7.68
CA SER A 318 -26.62 11.57 7.06
C SER A 318 -26.48 13.05 7.50
N ASP A 319 -25.52 13.40 8.35
CA ASP A 319 -25.31 14.78 8.82
C ASP A 319 -24.66 15.68 7.76
N LEU A 320 -25.42 16.69 7.33
CA LEU A 320 -25.04 17.67 6.32
C LEU A 320 -23.83 18.55 6.72
N THR A 321 -23.56 18.74 8.01
CA THR A 321 -22.47 19.61 8.50
C THR A 321 -21.08 19.08 8.14
N ALA A 322 -20.95 17.76 7.91
CA ALA A 322 -19.69 17.13 7.54
C ALA A 322 -19.19 17.50 6.14
N HIS A 323 -20.09 17.87 5.21
CA HIS A 323 -19.73 18.16 3.82
C HIS A 323 -18.75 19.32 3.69
N GLY A 324 -19.09 20.48 4.28
CA GLY A 324 -18.26 21.68 4.20
C GLY A 324 -16.90 21.51 4.89
N LEU A 325 -16.86 20.77 5.99
CA LEU A 325 -15.62 20.49 6.72
C LEU A 325 -14.73 19.52 5.94
N LEU A 326 -15.32 18.45 5.40
CA LEU A 326 -14.59 17.46 4.62
C LEU A 326 -14.07 18.05 3.31
N ALA A 327 -14.89 18.83 2.60
CA ALA A 327 -14.48 19.54 1.40
C ALA A 327 -13.28 20.46 1.68
N ARG A 328 -13.32 21.22 2.79
CA ARG A 328 -12.19 22.08 3.19
C ARG A 328 -10.93 21.29 3.54
N TYR A 329 -11.07 20.15 4.23
CA TYR A 329 -9.95 19.26 4.53
C TYR A 329 -9.32 18.71 3.24
N LEU A 330 -10.13 18.17 2.33
CA LEU A 330 -9.64 17.63 1.06
C LEU A 330 -8.96 18.69 0.18
N ALA A 331 -9.48 19.91 0.16
CA ALA A 331 -8.85 21.02 -0.56
C ALA A 331 -7.52 21.47 0.08
N GLY A 332 -7.38 21.35 1.41
CA GLY A 332 -6.21 21.81 2.16
C GLY A 332 -5.08 20.78 2.28
N THR A 333 -5.43 19.49 2.25
CA THR A 333 -4.47 18.43 2.56
C THR A 333 -3.40 18.23 1.49
N ARG A 334 -2.17 18.00 1.95
CA ARG A 334 -0.99 17.77 1.08
C ARG A 334 -0.40 16.38 1.21
N THR A 335 -0.89 15.57 2.14
CA THR A 335 -0.32 14.25 2.45
C THR A 335 -1.28 13.11 2.15
N LEU A 336 -2.59 13.38 2.07
CA LEU A 336 -3.59 12.34 1.84
C LEU A 336 -3.38 11.68 0.49
N ARG A 337 -3.16 10.36 0.50
CA ARG A 337 -2.96 9.52 -0.69
C ARG A 337 -4.11 8.57 -0.96
N ARG A 338 -4.84 8.13 0.07
CA ARG A 338 -6.02 7.27 -0.08
C ARG A 338 -7.19 7.82 0.72
N LEU A 339 -8.30 8.05 0.04
CA LEU A 339 -9.56 8.42 0.65
C LEU A 339 -10.57 7.30 0.42
N GLU A 340 -11.21 6.88 1.50
CA GLU A 340 -12.30 5.93 1.47
C GLU A 340 -13.49 6.56 2.19
N LEU A 341 -14.61 6.73 1.50
CA LEU A 341 -15.86 7.24 2.03
C LEU A 341 -16.89 6.12 1.94
N VAL A 342 -17.44 5.72 3.08
CA VAL A 342 -18.39 4.62 3.20
C VAL A 342 -19.65 5.14 3.87
N GLY A 343 -20.82 4.98 3.25
CA GLY A 343 -22.08 5.25 3.93
C GLY A 343 -22.37 4.18 4.98
N ASP A 344 -23.09 4.57 6.02
CA ASP A 344 -23.52 3.64 7.07
C ASP A 344 -24.72 2.81 6.61
N ASP A 345 -24.53 1.49 6.51
CA ASP A 345 -25.60 0.53 6.16
C ASP A 345 -26.75 0.53 7.17
N HIS A 346 -26.54 1.06 8.38
CA HIS A 346 -27.52 1.11 9.45
C HIS A 346 -28.20 2.49 9.60
N ALA A 347 -27.80 3.49 8.82
CA ALA A 347 -28.42 4.80 8.89
C ALA A 347 -29.83 4.81 8.29
N GLU A 348 -30.75 5.57 8.91
CA GLU A 348 -32.10 5.76 8.38
C GLU A 348 -32.12 6.49 7.02
N ARG A 349 -31.03 7.22 6.70
CA ARG A 349 -30.84 7.95 5.46
C ARG A 349 -29.45 7.72 4.91
N VAL A 350 -29.37 7.40 3.62
CA VAL A 350 -28.10 7.32 2.90
C VAL A 350 -27.44 8.70 2.85
N PHE A 351 -26.13 8.74 3.09
CA PHE A 351 -25.36 9.97 2.97
C PHE A 351 -25.26 10.43 1.51
N GLN A 352 -25.88 11.58 1.21
CA GLN A 352 -25.88 12.16 -0.13
C GLN A 352 -24.71 13.11 -0.32
N ILE A 353 -23.78 12.75 -1.21
CA ILE A 353 -22.61 13.56 -1.55
C ILE A 353 -23.01 14.82 -2.33
N ASP A 354 -22.57 15.97 -1.83
CA ASP A 354 -22.78 17.26 -2.47
C ASP A 354 -21.70 17.64 -3.52
N VAL A 355 -22.03 18.63 -4.34
CA VAL A 355 -21.13 19.16 -5.39
C VAL A 355 -19.88 19.82 -4.78
N ALA A 356 -19.99 20.41 -3.59
CA ALA A 356 -18.88 21.10 -2.95
C ALA A 356 -17.74 20.14 -2.57
N LEU A 357 -18.09 18.96 -2.06
CA LEU A 357 -17.16 17.89 -1.74
C LEU A 357 -16.47 17.35 -2.99
N VAL A 358 -17.23 17.17 -4.08
CA VAL A 358 -16.68 16.73 -5.36
C VAL A 358 -15.71 17.76 -5.95
N ARG A 359 -16.02 19.05 -5.88
CA ARG A 359 -15.10 20.12 -6.29
C ARG A 359 -13.81 20.14 -5.46
N ALA A 360 -13.91 19.83 -4.17
CA ALA A 360 -12.71 19.69 -3.35
C ALA A 360 -11.82 18.52 -3.82
N LEU A 361 -12.42 17.38 -4.19
CA LEU A 361 -11.71 16.25 -4.80
C LEU A 361 -11.05 16.63 -6.12
N GLU A 362 -11.73 17.38 -6.98
CA GLU A 362 -11.19 17.86 -8.26
C GLU A 362 -9.94 18.73 -8.06
N SER A 363 -9.93 19.57 -7.02
CA SER A 363 -8.79 20.43 -6.70
C SER A 363 -7.63 19.69 -6.02
N ASN A 364 -7.89 18.50 -5.45
CA ASN A 364 -6.91 17.74 -4.70
C ASN A 364 -5.90 17.07 -5.66
N LYS A 365 -4.61 17.27 -5.38
CA LYS A 365 -3.49 16.76 -6.22
C LYS A 365 -2.73 15.61 -5.56
N THR A 366 -3.20 15.11 -4.42
CA THR A 366 -2.44 14.18 -3.59
C THR A 366 -3.09 12.82 -3.48
N VAL A 367 -4.43 12.75 -3.54
CA VAL A 367 -5.21 11.51 -3.52
C VAL A 367 -4.90 10.70 -4.77
N ARG A 368 -4.42 9.48 -4.54
CA ARG A 368 -4.06 8.46 -5.53
C ARG A 368 -5.09 7.35 -5.60
N ARG A 369 -5.72 7.01 -4.47
CA ARG A 369 -6.83 6.06 -4.43
C ARG A 369 -8.07 6.71 -3.84
N LEU A 370 -9.17 6.63 -4.56
CA LEU A 370 -10.47 7.11 -4.13
C LEU A 370 -11.46 5.93 -4.12
N GLU A 371 -12.10 5.72 -2.99
CA GLU A 371 -13.05 4.63 -2.77
C GLU A 371 -14.33 5.20 -2.18
N LEU A 372 -15.44 4.98 -2.89
CA LEU A 372 -16.76 5.53 -2.57
C LEU A 372 -17.74 4.36 -2.52
N THR A 373 -18.30 4.07 -1.35
CA THR A 373 -19.13 2.87 -1.13
C THR A 373 -20.38 3.22 -0.33
N ASN A 374 -21.54 2.72 -0.77
CA ASN A 374 -22.85 2.96 -0.15
C ASN A 374 -23.16 4.46 0.05
N LEU A 375 -22.85 5.30 -0.95
CA LEU A 375 -23.13 6.73 -0.93
C LEU A 375 -24.16 7.06 -2.01
N SER A 376 -25.04 8.04 -1.74
CA SER A 376 -25.96 8.57 -2.73
C SER A 376 -25.43 9.86 -3.36
N PHE A 377 -25.90 10.18 -4.56
CA PHE A 377 -25.43 11.32 -5.33
C PHE A 377 -26.60 12.03 -6.00
N SER A 378 -26.57 13.36 -6.05
CA SER A 378 -27.38 14.07 -7.04
C SER A 378 -26.80 13.86 -8.45
N ALA A 379 -27.62 14.01 -9.49
CA ALA A 379 -27.15 13.92 -10.88
C ALA A 379 -26.00 14.90 -11.16
N GLU A 380 -26.11 16.13 -10.64
CA GLU A 380 -25.08 17.17 -10.76
C GLU A 380 -23.77 16.77 -10.06
N ALA A 381 -23.84 16.23 -8.83
CA ALA A 381 -22.65 15.77 -8.10
C ALA A 381 -21.98 14.58 -8.80
N LEU A 382 -22.78 13.67 -9.38
CA LEU A 382 -22.29 12.51 -10.10
C LEU A 382 -21.54 12.88 -11.38
N GLU A 383 -22.08 13.83 -12.16
CA GLU A 383 -21.42 14.35 -13.35
C GLU A 383 -20.09 15.02 -12.99
N HIS A 384 -20.09 15.89 -11.97
CA HIS A 384 -18.87 16.51 -11.46
C HIS A 384 -17.84 15.48 -10.98
N LEU A 385 -18.27 14.37 -10.38
CA LEU A 385 -17.39 13.32 -9.89
C LEU A 385 -16.70 12.61 -11.05
N ALA A 386 -17.46 12.28 -12.10
CA ALA A 386 -16.89 11.71 -13.32
C ALA A 386 -15.86 12.65 -13.96
N ILE A 387 -16.14 13.96 -14.02
CA ILE A 387 -15.19 14.97 -14.50
C ILE A 387 -13.93 14.99 -13.62
N ALA A 388 -14.08 14.98 -12.30
CA ALA A 388 -12.96 15.01 -11.36
C ALA A 388 -12.05 13.78 -11.54
N VAL A 389 -12.61 12.57 -11.65
CA VAL A 389 -11.85 11.33 -11.87
C VAL A 389 -11.18 11.35 -13.25
N ARG A 390 -11.93 11.70 -14.30
CA ARG A 390 -11.43 11.78 -15.68
C ARG A 390 -10.25 12.73 -15.84
N ARG A 391 -10.31 13.91 -15.22
CA ARG A 391 -9.28 14.95 -15.38
C ARG A 391 -8.14 14.85 -14.35
N SER A 392 -8.29 14.01 -13.33
CA SER A 392 -7.30 13.88 -12.27
C SER A 392 -5.94 13.44 -12.82
N LYS A 393 -4.89 14.13 -12.37
CA LYS A 393 -3.48 13.77 -12.60
C LYS A 393 -2.86 13.05 -11.40
N SER A 394 -3.65 12.80 -10.34
CA SER A 394 -3.19 12.11 -9.13
C SER A 394 -3.91 10.78 -8.87
N ILE A 395 -5.20 10.67 -9.20
CA ILE A 395 -5.99 9.44 -8.95
C ILE A 395 -5.56 8.35 -9.93
N CYS A 396 -5.06 7.25 -9.37
CA CYS A 396 -4.58 6.06 -10.06
C CYS A 396 -5.51 4.85 -9.88
N GLU A 397 -6.20 4.78 -8.74
CA GLU A 397 -7.13 3.70 -8.40
C GLU A 397 -8.48 4.30 -7.99
N TYR A 398 -9.56 3.79 -8.56
CA TYR A 398 -10.91 4.25 -8.26
C TYR A 398 -11.86 3.08 -7.98
N VAL A 399 -12.64 3.20 -6.92
CA VAL A 399 -13.68 2.24 -6.52
C VAL A 399 -14.97 3.00 -6.34
N PHE A 400 -16.04 2.53 -6.98
CA PHE A 400 -17.35 3.18 -6.88
C PHE A 400 -18.48 2.17 -6.81
N PHE A 401 -19.04 2.03 -5.62
CA PHE A 401 -20.19 1.19 -5.30
C PHE A 401 -21.25 2.09 -4.65
N PRO A 402 -22.06 2.82 -5.42
CA PRO A 402 -23.08 3.73 -4.88
C PRO A 402 -24.16 2.96 -4.11
N ALA A 403 -24.93 3.68 -3.29
CA ALA A 403 -26.07 3.10 -2.59
C ALA A 403 -27.17 2.67 -3.57
N GLU A 404 -27.44 3.51 -4.58
CA GLU A 404 -28.35 3.22 -5.68
C GLU A 404 -27.58 2.62 -6.88
N PRO A 405 -27.77 1.32 -7.21
CA PRO A 405 -27.05 0.67 -8.31
C PRO A 405 -27.25 1.35 -9.67
N GLU A 406 -28.39 2.01 -9.88
CA GLU A 406 -28.74 2.68 -11.13
C GLU A 406 -27.79 3.85 -11.44
N LEU A 407 -27.17 4.46 -10.42
CA LEU A 407 -26.22 5.56 -10.60
C LEU A 407 -24.93 5.11 -11.29
N VAL A 408 -24.60 3.82 -11.25
CA VAL A 408 -23.39 3.28 -11.90
C VAL A 408 -23.45 3.51 -13.40
N HIS A 409 -24.61 3.29 -14.03
CA HIS A 409 -24.75 3.48 -15.47
C HIS A 409 -24.57 4.96 -15.86
N SER A 410 -25.22 5.89 -15.15
CA SER A 410 -25.03 7.33 -15.40
C SER A 410 -23.59 7.76 -15.18
N PHE A 411 -22.93 7.28 -14.13
CA PHE A 411 -21.53 7.57 -13.86
C PHE A 411 -20.61 7.08 -14.98
N VAL A 412 -20.81 5.85 -15.46
CA VAL A 412 -20.06 5.25 -16.57
C VAL A 412 -20.20 6.09 -17.84
N VAL A 413 -21.42 6.54 -18.17
CA VAL A 413 -21.66 7.40 -19.34
C VAL A 413 -20.91 8.72 -19.22
N PHE A 414 -20.95 9.37 -18.04
CA PHE A 414 -20.21 10.61 -17.84
C PHE A 414 -18.69 10.42 -17.83
N LEU A 415 -18.20 9.30 -17.27
CA LEU A 415 -16.78 9.03 -17.18
C LEU A 415 -16.17 8.71 -18.54
N SER A 416 -16.89 7.97 -19.39
CA SER A 416 -16.40 7.49 -20.69
C SER A 416 -16.20 8.61 -21.71
N ALA A 417 -16.94 9.72 -21.58
CA ALA A 417 -16.77 10.90 -22.42
C ALA A 417 -15.30 11.39 -22.38
N ASP A 418 -14.62 11.49 -23.52
CA ASP A 418 -13.22 11.92 -23.65
C ASP A 418 -12.22 11.21 -22.71
N PHE A 419 -12.55 10.00 -22.24
CA PHE A 419 -11.74 9.32 -21.24
C PHE A 419 -10.36 8.88 -21.77
N CYS A 420 -10.21 8.79 -23.09
CA CYS A 420 -8.98 8.41 -23.77
C CYS A 420 -7.77 9.31 -23.43
N GLU A 421 -8.00 10.57 -23.03
CA GLU A 421 -6.98 11.52 -22.59
C GLU A 421 -6.45 11.27 -21.17
N ASN A 422 -7.13 10.42 -20.38
CA ASN A 422 -6.65 10.06 -19.06
C ASN A 422 -5.50 9.06 -19.15
N HIS A 423 -4.36 9.37 -18.54
CA HIS A 423 -3.17 8.49 -18.50
C HIS A 423 -2.77 8.12 -17.06
N THR A 424 -3.59 8.50 -16.08
CA THR A 424 -3.28 8.36 -14.65
C THR A 424 -3.96 7.15 -14.05
N LEU A 425 -5.23 6.92 -14.43
CA LEU A 425 -6.08 5.87 -13.87
C LEU A 425 -5.67 4.52 -14.44
N VAL A 426 -5.19 3.64 -13.57
CA VAL A 426 -4.66 2.31 -13.91
C VAL A 426 -5.51 1.17 -13.36
N TRP A 427 -6.48 1.48 -12.50
CA TRP A 427 -7.42 0.50 -11.98
C TRP A 427 -8.75 1.16 -11.61
N VAL A 428 -9.83 0.48 -11.98
CA VAL A 428 -11.22 0.88 -11.73
C VAL A 428 -11.99 -0.36 -11.28
N ASP A 429 -12.77 -0.21 -10.22
CA ASP A 429 -13.71 -1.22 -9.74
C ASP A 429 -15.11 -0.63 -9.64
N LEU A 430 -16.03 -1.27 -10.35
CA LEU A 430 -17.43 -0.88 -10.49
C LEU A 430 -18.30 -2.13 -10.34
N PRO A 431 -19.52 -2.01 -9.78
CA PRO A 431 -20.51 -3.07 -9.78
C PRO A 431 -20.64 -3.73 -11.15
N VAL A 432 -20.53 -5.05 -11.17
CA VAL A 432 -20.75 -5.87 -12.35
C VAL A 432 -22.24 -5.91 -12.62
N ASP A 433 -22.66 -5.30 -13.72
CA ASP A 433 -23.99 -5.53 -14.27
C ASP A 433 -23.94 -6.73 -15.24
N SER A 434 -25.08 -7.37 -15.50
CA SER A 434 -25.14 -8.51 -16.44
C SER A 434 -24.78 -8.11 -17.88
N ASP A 435 -24.95 -6.84 -18.23
CA ASP A 435 -24.68 -6.32 -19.56
C ASP A 435 -23.44 -5.41 -19.57
N MET A 436 -22.39 -5.84 -20.29
CA MET A 436 -21.24 -5.00 -20.61
C MET A 436 -21.61 -4.04 -21.73
N ASP A 437 -21.93 -2.79 -21.39
CA ASP A 437 -22.13 -1.71 -22.36
C ASP A 437 -20.82 -1.20 -22.97
N PHE A 438 -20.95 -0.46 -24.08
CA PHE A 438 -19.81 0.07 -24.86
C PHE A 438 -18.94 1.00 -24.00
N GLU A 439 -19.56 1.79 -23.13
CA GLU A 439 -18.93 2.75 -22.25
C GLU A 439 -18.06 2.08 -21.19
N ARG A 440 -18.53 1.00 -20.55
CA ARG A 440 -17.71 0.19 -19.62
C ARG A 440 -16.52 -0.43 -20.33
N PHE A 441 -16.72 -0.96 -21.53
CA PHE A 441 -15.62 -1.50 -22.32
C PHE A 441 -14.57 -0.43 -22.63
N HIS A 442 -15.02 0.77 -23.04
CA HIS A 442 -14.14 1.89 -23.32
C HIS A 442 -13.30 2.29 -22.10
N ILE A 443 -13.92 2.42 -20.92
CA ILE A 443 -13.20 2.71 -19.66
C ILE A 443 -12.18 1.62 -19.35
N ALA A 444 -12.59 0.34 -19.43
CA ALA A 444 -11.72 -0.79 -19.15
C ALA A 444 -10.52 -0.86 -20.12
N ASP A 445 -10.72 -0.51 -21.39
CA ASP A 445 -9.65 -0.48 -22.39
C ASP A 445 -8.63 0.64 -22.12
N VAL A 446 -9.11 1.85 -21.80
CA VAL A 446 -8.24 2.97 -21.41
C VAL A 446 -7.45 2.64 -20.14
N VAL A 447 -8.09 2.08 -19.12
CA VAL A 447 -7.44 1.65 -17.87
C VAL A 447 -6.36 0.60 -18.13
N ARG A 448 -6.67 -0.40 -18.97
CA ARG A 448 -5.71 -1.45 -19.38
C ARG A 448 -4.53 -0.87 -20.15
N ARG A 449 -4.78 0.05 -21.10
CA ARG A 449 -3.74 0.78 -21.82
C ARG A 449 -2.83 1.52 -20.84
N ASN A 450 -3.39 2.28 -19.91
CA ASN A 450 -2.62 3.03 -18.92
C ASN A 450 -1.76 2.12 -18.04
N ALA A 451 -2.32 1.01 -17.54
CA ALA A 451 -1.58 0.03 -16.76
C ALA A 451 -0.39 -0.57 -17.55
N MET A 452 -0.61 -0.87 -18.84
CA MET A 452 0.45 -1.37 -19.73
C MET A 452 1.54 -0.32 -19.99
N LEU A 453 1.16 0.94 -20.20
CA LEU A 453 2.10 2.05 -20.35
C LEU A 453 2.96 2.19 -19.10
N VAL A 454 2.35 2.18 -17.91
CA VAL A 454 3.06 2.24 -16.62
C VAL A 454 4.04 1.08 -16.44
N ALA A 455 3.64 -0.15 -16.76
CA ALA A 455 4.52 -1.32 -16.64
C ALA A 455 5.74 -1.20 -17.58
N ARG A 456 5.52 -0.81 -18.84
CA ARG A 456 6.61 -0.61 -19.82
C ARG A 456 7.54 0.54 -19.43
N ALA A 457 6.97 1.65 -18.98
CA ALA A 457 7.71 2.80 -18.48
C ALA A 457 8.57 2.42 -17.26
N ALA A 458 8.06 1.58 -16.36
CA ALA A 458 8.83 1.10 -15.21
C ALA A 458 10.06 0.27 -15.64
N HIS A 459 9.92 -0.58 -16.66
CA HIS A 459 11.07 -1.30 -17.24
C HIS A 459 12.10 -0.39 -17.89
N PHE A 460 11.67 0.71 -18.51
CA PHE A 460 12.57 1.73 -19.04
C PHE A 460 13.32 2.44 -17.91
N VAL A 461 12.60 2.94 -16.89
CA VAL A 461 13.18 3.65 -15.75
C VAL A 461 14.18 2.78 -14.97
N THR A 462 13.88 1.49 -14.83
CA THR A 462 14.77 0.54 -14.13
C THR A 462 15.95 0.05 -14.98
N GLY A 463 15.99 0.39 -16.27
CA GLY A 463 16.99 -0.12 -17.20
C GLY A 463 16.80 -1.59 -17.57
N ALA A 464 15.73 -2.25 -17.12
CA ALA A 464 15.40 -3.63 -17.46
C ALA A 464 15.08 -3.81 -18.95
N SER A 465 14.65 -2.74 -19.63
CA SER A 465 14.45 -2.72 -21.08
C SER A 465 14.80 -1.35 -21.67
N GLN A 466 15.69 -1.35 -22.67
CA GLN A 466 16.05 -0.17 -23.46
C GLN A 466 15.29 -0.11 -24.80
N LYS A 467 14.20 -0.89 -24.94
CA LYS A 467 13.39 -0.90 -26.17
C LYS A 467 12.69 0.45 -26.33
N ARG A 468 12.65 0.96 -27.56
CA ARG A 468 11.98 2.22 -27.90
C ARG A 468 10.52 2.27 -27.45
N CYS A 469 9.77 1.18 -27.59
CA CYS A 469 8.38 1.12 -27.13
C CYS A 469 8.20 1.26 -25.59
N CYS A 470 9.24 0.97 -24.80
CA CYS A 470 9.25 1.21 -23.35
C CYS A 470 9.52 2.68 -23.02
N ALA A 471 10.39 3.32 -23.80
CA ALA A 471 10.65 4.76 -23.69
C ALA A 471 9.45 5.60 -24.18
N GLU A 472 8.80 5.20 -25.28
CA GLU A 472 7.56 5.82 -25.77
C GLU A 472 6.45 5.75 -24.71
N ALA A 473 6.34 4.60 -24.04
CA ALA A 473 5.37 4.43 -22.97
C ALA A 473 5.62 5.33 -21.75
N PHE A 474 6.86 5.79 -21.55
CA PHE A 474 7.23 6.65 -20.43
C PHE A 474 6.68 8.07 -20.56
N GLU A 475 6.67 8.66 -21.77
CA GLU A 475 6.21 10.04 -21.99
C GLU A 475 4.81 10.34 -21.42
N PRO A 476 3.75 9.56 -21.74
CA PRO A 476 2.40 9.84 -21.25
C PRO A 476 2.22 9.64 -19.75
N VAL A 477 3.02 8.77 -19.12
CA VAL A 477 2.87 8.37 -17.71
C VAL A 477 3.98 8.90 -16.82
N ALA A 478 4.92 9.69 -17.35
CA ALA A 478 6.09 10.16 -16.62
C ALA A 478 5.72 10.87 -15.31
N LYS A 479 4.61 11.61 -15.30
CA LYS A 479 4.10 12.35 -14.13
C LYS A 479 3.10 11.55 -13.29
N SER A 480 2.72 10.35 -13.73
CA SER A 480 1.74 9.51 -13.03
C SER A 480 2.34 8.94 -11.74
N PRO A 481 1.66 9.08 -10.58
CA PRO A 481 2.11 8.43 -9.35
C PRO A 481 2.18 6.90 -9.44
N ALA A 482 1.39 6.28 -10.33
CA ALA A 482 1.41 4.84 -10.56
C ALA A 482 2.76 4.35 -11.11
N LEU A 483 3.51 5.20 -11.83
CA LEU A 483 4.85 4.86 -12.33
C LEU A 483 5.85 4.69 -11.19
N VAL A 484 5.82 5.58 -10.21
CA VAL A 484 6.70 5.49 -9.03
C VAL A 484 6.44 4.19 -8.29
N GLU A 485 5.16 3.83 -8.12
CA GLU A 485 4.78 2.58 -7.47
C GLU A 485 5.23 1.34 -8.27
N ALA A 486 5.07 1.36 -9.59
CA ALA A 486 5.54 0.28 -10.44
C ALA A 486 7.07 0.12 -10.41
N VAL A 487 7.83 1.22 -10.43
CA VAL A 487 9.30 1.20 -10.30
C VAL A 487 9.72 0.70 -8.92
N ARG A 488 9.00 1.09 -7.87
CA ARG A 488 9.23 0.61 -6.49
C ARG A 488 9.06 -0.90 -6.38
N ARG A 489 8.10 -1.50 -7.08
CA ARG A 489 7.93 -2.96 -7.10
C ARG A 489 9.10 -3.69 -7.78
N LEU A 490 9.85 -3.00 -8.63
CA LEU A 490 10.99 -3.54 -9.37
C LEU A 490 12.35 -3.16 -8.75
N SER A 491 12.37 -2.34 -7.69
CA SER A 491 13.60 -1.80 -7.07
C SER A 491 13.58 -2.00 -5.55
N PRO A 492 14.73 -2.25 -4.90
CA PRO A 492 14.77 -2.60 -3.47
C PRO A 492 14.45 -1.45 -2.49
N SER A 493 14.31 -0.17 -2.91
CA SER A 493 14.00 0.93 -1.98
C SER A 493 13.09 2.06 -2.54
N GLU A 494 12.31 2.71 -1.65
CA GLU A 494 11.31 3.74 -1.98
C GLU A 494 11.92 5.09 -2.41
N SER A 495 12.97 5.55 -1.71
CA SER A 495 13.70 6.79 -2.06
C SER A 495 14.37 6.66 -3.43
N ASP A 496 14.79 5.46 -3.79
CA ASP A 496 15.44 5.19 -5.06
C ASP A 496 14.43 5.21 -6.21
N ALA A 497 13.22 4.67 -6.02
CA ALA A 497 12.20 4.66 -7.09
C ALA A 497 11.83 6.06 -7.58
N GLU A 498 11.57 7.01 -6.66
CA GLU A 498 11.30 8.39 -7.05
C GLU A 498 12.52 9.07 -7.69
N ALA A 499 13.73 8.80 -7.17
CA ALA A 499 14.96 9.35 -7.72
C ALA A 499 15.22 8.83 -9.14
N MET A 500 14.94 7.55 -9.40
CA MET A 500 15.04 6.91 -10.70
C MET A 500 14.04 7.50 -11.69
N VAL A 501 12.77 7.64 -11.31
CA VAL A 501 11.76 8.29 -12.17
C VAL A 501 12.18 9.73 -12.48
N ARG A 502 12.64 10.50 -11.49
CA ARG A 502 13.14 11.86 -11.70
C ARG A 502 14.38 11.90 -12.60
N ALA A 503 15.28 10.92 -12.50
CA ALA A 503 16.46 10.82 -13.35
C ALA A 503 16.08 10.51 -14.80
N ALA A 504 15.19 9.55 -15.02
CA ALA A 504 14.64 9.23 -16.33
C ALA A 504 13.89 10.42 -16.94
N GLN A 505 13.10 11.14 -16.14
CA GLN A 505 12.43 12.37 -16.57
C GLN A 505 13.44 13.41 -17.05
N ARG A 506 14.50 13.67 -16.27
CA ARG A 506 15.55 14.62 -16.67
C ARG A 506 16.25 14.17 -17.95
N GLY A 507 16.60 12.90 -18.07
CA GLY A 507 17.24 12.37 -19.28
C GLY A 507 16.34 12.45 -20.51
N MET A 508 15.03 12.25 -20.35
CA MET A 508 14.07 12.38 -21.45
C MET A 508 13.71 13.82 -21.80
N TRP A 509 13.85 14.78 -20.87
CA TRP A 509 13.59 16.21 -21.10
C TRP A 509 14.83 16.96 -21.62
N ASP A 510 16.01 16.37 -21.47
CA ASP A 510 17.22 16.79 -22.14
C ASP A 510 17.21 16.33 -23.60
N MET A 511 17.59 17.22 -24.53
CA MET A 511 17.52 16.94 -25.96
C MET A 511 18.53 15.86 -26.39
N GLU A 512 19.72 15.82 -25.80
CA GLU A 512 20.71 14.78 -26.11
C GLU A 512 20.25 13.41 -25.57
N GLY A 513 19.75 13.38 -24.33
CA GLY A 513 19.19 12.16 -23.74
C GLY A 513 17.97 11.64 -24.51
N PHE A 514 17.08 12.53 -24.96
CA PHE A 514 15.97 12.20 -25.85
C PHE A 514 16.46 11.60 -27.18
N MET A 515 17.37 12.28 -27.88
CA MET A 515 17.89 11.82 -29.18
C MET A 515 18.63 10.48 -29.07
N ARG A 516 19.31 10.24 -27.94
CA ARG A 516 19.93 8.94 -27.65
C ARG A 516 18.89 7.85 -27.44
N THR A 517 17.86 8.13 -26.66
CA THR A 517 16.76 7.20 -26.41
C THR A 517 15.95 6.90 -27.68
N ALA A 518 15.78 7.90 -28.54
CA ALA A 518 15.14 7.77 -29.85
C ALA A 518 16.00 6.99 -30.87
N GLY A 519 17.30 6.80 -30.59
CA GLY A 519 18.25 6.15 -31.48
C GLY A 519 18.75 7.04 -32.63
N VAL A 520 18.47 8.35 -32.59
CA VAL A 520 18.94 9.33 -33.59
C VAL A 520 20.44 9.58 -33.43
N VAL A 521 20.92 9.57 -32.19
CA VAL A 521 22.30 9.88 -31.82
C VAL A 521 22.87 8.76 -30.96
N LYS A 522 24.11 8.34 -31.20
CA LYS A 522 24.79 7.35 -30.34
C LYS A 522 25.34 7.95 -29.05
N GLU A 523 26.04 9.07 -29.16
CA GLU A 523 26.78 9.67 -28.03
C GLU A 523 26.36 11.10 -27.74
N ARG A 524 26.54 12.02 -28.70
CA ARG A 524 26.24 13.46 -28.55
C ARG A 524 25.64 14.07 -29.81
N LEU A 525 24.87 15.14 -29.65
CA LEU A 525 24.29 15.84 -30.79
C LEU A 525 25.41 16.60 -31.53
N ALA A 526 25.63 16.26 -32.80
CA ALA A 526 26.58 16.95 -33.66
C ALA A 526 26.07 16.87 -35.09
N CYS A 527 25.97 18.02 -35.75
CA CYS A 527 25.62 18.09 -37.15
C CYS A 527 26.86 18.04 -38.03
N ARG A 528 26.67 17.67 -39.30
CA ARG A 528 27.74 17.76 -40.29
C ARG A 528 28.02 19.22 -40.59
N LYS A 529 29.31 19.58 -40.64
CA LYS A 529 29.77 20.93 -40.97
C LYS A 529 29.19 21.36 -42.32
N ARG A 530 28.53 22.52 -42.34
CA ARG A 530 28.09 23.19 -43.57
C ARG A 530 29.00 24.35 -43.91
N SER A 531 29.12 24.66 -45.20
CA SER A 531 29.89 25.80 -45.72
C SER A 531 29.05 27.08 -45.85
N ASP A 532 27.73 27.02 -45.65
CA ASP A 532 26.80 28.14 -45.85
C ASP A 532 26.60 29.02 -44.60
N GLY A 533 27.26 28.69 -43.49
CA GLY A 533 27.24 29.47 -42.25
C GLY A 533 25.86 29.56 -41.57
N ARG A 534 24.89 28.74 -41.99
CA ARG A 534 23.56 28.72 -41.38
C ARG A 534 23.60 27.98 -40.05
N LEU A 535 22.85 28.51 -39.07
CA LEU A 535 22.67 27.91 -37.75
C LEU A 535 22.15 26.48 -37.88
N GLN A 536 22.83 25.54 -37.24
CA GLN A 536 22.47 24.13 -37.16
C GLN A 536 21.91 23.78 -35.77
N LEU A 537 21.40 22.57 -35.63
CA LEU A 537 20.76 22.13 -34.38
C LEU A 537 21.77 22.05 -33.21
N ASP A 538 23.02 21.69 -33.49
CA ASP A 538 24.12 21.65 -32.51
C ASP A 538 24.75 23.02 -32.20
N ASP A 539 24.36 24.07 -32.94
CA ASP A 539 24.74 25.45 -32.63
C ASP A 539 23.77 26.13 -31.64
N LEU A 540 22.65 25.48 -31.32
CA LEU A 540 21.63 26.02 -30.41
C LEU A 540 22.06 25.89 -28.94
N ASP A 541 21.68 26.87 -28.13
CA ASP A 541 21.83 26.75 -26.68
C ASP A 541 20.82 25.77 -26.06
N ALA A 542 21.04 25.42 -24.80
CA ALA A 542 20.23 24.44 -24.08
C ALA A 542 18.76 24.87 -23.95
N ASP A 543 18.47 26.17 -23.87
CA ASP A 543 17.10 26.68 -23.73
C ASP A 543 16.32 26.51 -25.03
N CYS A 544 16.94 26.82 -26.18
CA CYS A 544 16.37 26.59 -27.50
C CYS A 544 16.13 25.09 -27.75
N LEU A 545 17.10 24.24 -27.40
CA LEU A 545 16.96 22.79 -27.53
C LEU A 545 15.83 22.23 -26.64
N ARG A 546 15.63 22.80 -25.45
CA ARG A 546 14.52 22.42 -24.56
C ARG A 546 13.16 22.79 -25.17
N LEU A 547 13.03 23.97 -25.77
CA LEU A 547 11.80 24.38 -26.45
C LEU A 547 11.48 23.47 -27.64
N ILE A 548 12.48 23.05 -28.41
CA ILE A 548 12.29 22.07 -29.49
C ILE A 548 11.84 20.73 -28.91
N ARG A 549 12.47 20.29 -27.82
CA ARG A 549 12.11 19.03 -27.14
C ARG A 549 10.66 19.03 -26.65
N GLU A 550 10.14 20.15 -26.17
CA GLU A 550 8.74 20.28 -25.73
C GLU A 550 7.72 20.05 -26.86
N CYS A 551 8.14 20.23 -28.12
CA CYS A 551 7.32 20.03 -29.31
C CYS A 551 7.47 18.65 -29.96
N LEU A 552 8.38 17.80 -29.47
CA LEU A 552 8.66 16.48 -30.03
C LEU A 552 8.25 15.37 -29.06
N THR A 553 7.73 14.29 -29.60
CA THR A 553 7.50 13.01 -28.92
C THR A 553 8.34 11.94 -29.58
N LEU A 554 8.54 10.81 -28.89
CA LEU A 554 9.21 9.67 -29.52
C LEU A 554 8.43 9.13 -30.72
N ALA A 555 7.11 9.35 -30.78
CA ALA A 555 6.29 8.96 -31.93
C ALA A 555 6.60 9.79 -33.20
N ASP A 556 7.12 11.02 -33.06
CA ASP A 556 7.43 11.90 -34.18
C ASP A 556 8.73 11.51 -34.91
N ILE A 557 9.55 10.65 -34.31
CA ILE A 557 10.84 10.24 -34.89
C ILE A 557 10.63 9.06 -35.85
N ALA A 558 10.83 9.28 -37.15
CA ALA A 558 10.74 8.20 -38.14
C ALA A 558 11.72 7.05 -37.80
N VAL A 559 11.21 5.82 -37.72
CA VAL A 559 12.05 4.62 -37.73
C VAL A 559 12.36 4.33 -39.18
N THR A 560 13.57 4.65 -39.64
CA THR A 560 14.05 4.03 -40.87
C THR A 560 14.40 2.59 -40.53
N SER A 561 13.60 1.64 -41.03
CA SER A 561 14.07 0.27 -41.06
C SER A 561 15.34 0.23 -41.93
N PRO A 562 16.31 -0.65 -41.67
CA PRO A 562 17.49 -0.79 -42.53
C PRO A 562 17.15 -1.05 -44.00
N ASP A 563 15.89 -1.41 -44.31
CA ASP A 563 15.41 -1.77 -45.64
C ASP A 563 14.54 -0.68 -46.32
N ASP A 564 14.20 0.41 -45.63
CA ASP A 564 13.38 1.49 -46.20
C ASP A 564 14.25 2.55 -46.89
N HIS A 565 14.61 2.28 -48.14
CA HIS A 565 15.06 3.29 -49.10
C HIS A 565 13.90 4.23 -49.47
N PHE A 566 13.56 5.17 -48.59
CA PHE A 566 12.78 6.34 -48.99
C PHE A 566 13.71 7.36 -49.65
N SER A 567 13.76 7.31 -50.98
CA SER A 567 14.19 8.41 -51.82
C SER A 567 13.23 9.59 -51.60
N ILE A 568 13.62 10.57 -50.79
CA ILE A 568 12.98 11.89 -50.79
C ILE A 568 13.44 12.58 -52.09
N PRO A 569 12.55 12.90 -53.05
CA PRO A 569 12.95 13.64 -54.23
C PRO A 569 13.24 15.08 -53.80
N GLY A 570 14.53 15.46 -53.78
CA GLY A 570 14.94 16.86 -53.60
C GLY A 570 16.11 17.14 -52.67
N LEU A 571 16.64 16.14 -51.95
CA LEU A 571 17.92 16.28 -51.24
C LEU A 571 18.93 15.29 -51.81
N HIS A 572 19.73 15.75 -52.77
CA HIS A 572 20.98 15.08 -53.13
C HIS A 572 22.04 15.46 -52.08
N VAL A 573 22.63 14.44 -51.45
CA VAL A 573 23.87 14.52 -50.66
C VAL A 573 25.04 14.78 -51.59
#